data_AF-A0A661BH95-F1
#
_entry.id   AF-A0A661BH95-F1
#
_cell.length_a   1.000
_cell.length_b   1.000
_cell.length_c   1.000
_cell.angle_alpha   90.00
_cell.angle_beta   90.00
_cell.angle_gamma   90.00
#
_symmetry.space_group_name_H-M   'P 1'
#
loop_
_entity.id
_entity.type
_entity.pdbx_description
1 polymer ?
#
loop_
_entity_poly.entity_id
_entity_poly.type
_entity_poly.pdbx_seq_one_letter_code
_entity_poly.pdbx_strand_id
1 'polypeptide(L)' 'GIREQIIFPEIDYDTIDAIRGMNITIVTTAKTDEEAFELLKGIGFPFRRK' A
#
# COMPACT_ATOMS: atom_id res chain seq x y z
N GLY A 1 -0.67 4.80 -4.21
CA GLY A 1 -1.82 4.11 -4.81
C GLY A 1 -1.31 3.02 -5.72
N ILE A 2 -1.79 1.79 -5.53
CA ILE A 2 -1.44 0.66 -6.38
C ILE A 2 -2.42 0.66 -7.56
N ARG A 3 -1.89 0.80 -8.79
CA ARG A 3 -2.72 0.91 -10.00
C ARG A 3 -3.26 -0.45 -10.46
N GLU A 4 -2.63 -1.53 -10.04
CA GLU A 4 -2.94 -2.89 -10.48
C GLU A 4 -3.01 -3.79 -9.24
N GLN A 5 -4.18 -4.34 -8.93
CA GLN A 5 -4.38 -5.20 -7.73
C GLN A 5 -3.64 -6.54 -7.84
N ILE A 6 -3.07 -6.80 -9.01
CA ILE A 6 -2.56 -8.08 -9.50
C ILE A 6 -1.23 -8.52 -8.90
N ILE A 7 -0.63 -7.67 -8.07
CA ILE A 7 0.63 -7.96 -7.38
C ILE A 7 0.44 -9.02 -6.28
N PHE A 8 -0.82 -9.29 -5.91
CA PHE A 8 -1.19 -10.29 -4.93
C PHE A 8 -1.61 -11.59 -5.65
N PRO A 9 -0.95 -12.74 -5.36
CA PRO A 9 -1.29 -14.02 -5.96
C PRO A 9 -2.66 -14.56 -5.51
N GLU A 10 -3.31 -13.92 -4.54
CA GLU A 10 -4.67 -14.24 -4.06
C GLU A 10 -5.79 -13.68 -4.95
N ILE A 11 -5.44 -12.85 -5.94
CA ILE A 11 -6.43 -12.24 -6.84
C ILE A 11 -6.62 -13.11 -8.08
N ASP A 12 -7.80 -13.72 -8.19
CA ASP A 12 -8.21 -14.52 -9.33
C ASP A 12 -8.57 -13.60 -10.51
N TYR A 13 -7.69 -13.54 -11.50
CA TYR A 13 -7.87 -12.76 -12.73
C TYR A 13 -9.17 -13.12 -13.48
N ASP A 14 -9.62 -14.38 -13.36
CA ASP A 14 -10.75 -14.92 -14.13
C ASP A 14 -12.10 -14.40 -13.64
N THR A 15 -12.14 -13.79 -12.44
CA THR A 15 -13.37 -13.22 -11.86
C THR A 15 -13.44 -11.70 -11.98
N ILE A 16 -12.43 -11.04 -12.57
CA ILE A 16 -12.33 -9.58 -12.64
C ILE A 16 -12.74 -9.06 -14.01
N ASP A 17 -13.96 -8.52 -14.07
CA ASP A 17 -14.57 -7.94 -15.28
C ASP A 17 -13.96 -6.56 -15.66
N ALA A 18 -13.27 -5.88 -14.72
CA ALA A 18 -12.55 -4.62 -14.97
C ALA A 18 -11.42 -4.38 -13.95
N ILE A 19 -10.25 -3.93 -14.42
CA ILE A 19 -9.12 -3.52 -13.56
C ILE A 19 -9.54 -2.29 -12.75
N ARG A 20 -9.89 -2.50 -11.47
CA ARG A 20 -10.18 -1.42 -10.52
C ARG A 20 -8.88 -1.04 -9.80
N GLY A 21 -8.53 0.24 -9.76
CA GLY A 21 -7.43 0.72 -8.91
C GLY A 21 -7.77 0.52 -7.43
N MET A 22 -6.77 0.23 -6.58
CA MET A 22 -6.97 0.12 -5.13
C MET A 22 -6.27 1.28 -4.40
N ASN A 23 -7.03 1.96 -3.55
CA ASN A 23 -6.49 2.94 -2.61
C ASN A 23 -6.23 2.24 -1.27
N ILE A 24 -4.98 2.21 -0.84
CA ILE A 24 -4.59 1.75 0.50
C ILE A 24 -4.27 2.98 1.33
N THR A 25 -5.02 3.18 2.41
CA THR A 25 -4.74 4.21 3.42
C THR A 25 -4.28 3.51 4.69
N ILE A 26 -3.07 3.80 5.15
CA ILE A 26 -2.54 3.26 6.40
C ILE A 26 -2.86 4.26 7.51
N VAL A 27 -3.68 3.85 8.47
CA VAL A 27 -4.00 4.65 9.65
C VAL A 27 -3.08 4.20 10.78
N THR A 28 -2.29 5.12 11.33
CA THR A 28 -1.38 4.85 12.45
C THR A 28 -1.76 5.71 13.65
N THR A 29 -1.32 5.30 14.84
CA THR A 29 -1.51 6.08 16.08
C THR A 29 -0.48 7.21 16.25
N ALA A 30 0.41 7.39 15.28
CA ALA A 30 1.41 8.47 15.29
C ALA A 30 0.72 9.83 15.29
N LYS A 31 1.28 10.79 16.03
CA LYS A 31 0.72 12.15 16.11
C LYS A 31 1.38 13.10 15.11
N THR A 32 2.55 12.74 14.60
CA THR A 32 3.30 13.52 13.62
C THR A 32 3.66 12.66 12.41
N ASP A 33 3.87 13.32 11.27
CA ASP A 33 4.28 12.65 10.03
C ASP A 33 5.66 11.99 10.15
N GLU A 34 6.55 12.53 11.00
CA GLU A 34 7.88 11.97 11.26
C GLU A 34 7.81 10.65 12.03
N GLU A 35 6.94 10.56 13.05
CA GLU A 35 6.70 9.31 13.78
C GLU A 35 6.10 8.24 12.87
N ALA A 36 5.15 8.62 12.02
CA ALA A 36 4.55 7.72 11.04
C ALA A 36 5.58 7.25 10.00
N PHE A 37 6.48 8.14 9.55
CA PHE A 37 7.52 7.83 8.58
C PHE A 37 8.54 6.84 9.13
N GLU A 38 9.05 7.06 10.35
CA GLU A 38 10.01 6.14 10.97
C GLU A 38 9.35 4.78 11.31
N LEU A 39 8.08 4.76 11.71
CA LEU A 39 7.32 3.51 11.89
C LEU A 39 7.24 2.73 10.57
N LEU A 40 6.79 3.39 9.50
CA LEU A 40 6.66 2.77 8.17
C LEU A 40 8.03 2.33 7.62
N LYS A 41 9.10 3.06 7.91
CA LYS A 41 10.47 2.68 7.54
C LYS A 41 10.98 1.48 8.34
N GLY A 42 10.66 1.41 9.64
CA GLY A 42 11.02 0.29 10.52
C GLY A 42 10.33 -1.03 10.14
N ILE A 43 9.11 -0.98 9.63
CA ILE A 43 8.40 -2.17 9.12
C ILE A 43 8.83 -2.56 7.68
N GLY A 44 9.86 -1.90 7.13
CA GLY A 44 10.37 -2.20 5.80
C GLY A 44 9.48 -1.70 4.66
N PHE A 45 8.62 -0.71 4.91
CA PHE A 45 7.78 -0.16 3.85
C PHE A 45 8.69 0.51 2.80
N PRO A 46 8.54 0.17 1.51
CA PRO A 46 9.41 0.65 0.46
C PRO A 46 9.07 2.10 0.11
N PHE A 47 9.53 3.03 0.94
CA PHE A 47 9.52 4.44 0.58
C PHE A 47 10.49 4.68 -0.56
N ARG A 48 10.04 5.45 -1.55
CA ARG A 48 10.89 5.90 -2.64
C ARG A 48 11.91 6.89 -2.06
N ARG A 49 13.11 6.41 -1.68
CA ARG A 49 14.26 7.28 -1.35
C ARG A 49 14.56 8.12 -2.58
N LYS A 50 14.33 9.42 -2.48
CA LYS A 50 14.90 10.40 -3.39
C LYS A 50 16.31 10.77 -2.93
#